data_AF-A0A3R7VS37-F1
#
_entry.id   AF-A0A3R7VS37-F1
#
_cell.length_a   1.000
_cell.length_b   1.000
_cell.length_c   1.000
_cell.angle_alpha   90.00
_cell.angle_beta   90.00
_cell.angle_gamma   90.00
#
_symmetry.space_group_name_H-M   'P 1'
#
loop_
_entity.id
_entity.type
_entity.pdbx_description
1 polymer ?
#
loop_
_entity_poly.entity_id
_entity_poly.type
_entity_poly.pdbx_seq_one_letter_code
_entity_poly.pdbx_strand_id
1 'polypeptide(L)'
;MISKKLLLPTIIGLMLASAILVAGCPAEVEPRGEISIGYVTWDCAIASTHVMKEVFEEAGYTVNLVAVDAGPLYAGLARGDIDFTTTAWL
;
A
#
# COMPACT_ATOMS: atom_id res chain seq x y z
N MET A 1 27.23 9.69 47.60
CA MET A 1 28.45 9.61 46.76
C MET A 1 28.25 8.55 45.68
N ILE A 2 27.52 8.87 44.61
CA ILE A 2 27.31 7.95 43.48
C ILE A 2 28.59 8.00 42.64
N SER A 3 29.28 6.86 42.55
CA SER A 3 30.60 6.80 41.92
C SER A 3 30.48 7.09 40.43
N LYS A 4 31.27 8.07 39.94
CA LYS A 4 31.36 8.46 38.52
C LYS A 4 31.63 7.28 37.56
N LYS A 5 32.08 6.14 38.09
CA LYS A 5 32.37 4.90 37.36
C LYS A 5 31.11 4.12 36.94
N LEU A 6 29.96 4.33 37.61
CA LEU A 6 28.70 3.65 37.28
C LEU A 6 27.74 4.53 36.45
N LEU A 7 27.98 5.84 36.37
CA LEU A 7 27.16 6.78 35.59
C LEU A 7 27.47 6.76 34.09
N LEU A 8 28.73 6.49 33.71
CA LEU A 8 29.18 6.52 32.33
C LEU A 8 28.65 5.37 31.44
N PRO A 9 28.63 4.08 31.87
CA PRO A 9 28.10 3.01 31.04
C PRO A 9 26.57 3.10 30.86
N THR A 10 25.84 3.66 31.82
CA THR A 10 24.38 3.80 31.77
C THR A 10 23.94 4.87 30.77
N ILE A 11 24.70 5.96 30.64
CA ILE A 11 24.44 7.02 29.65
C ILE A 11 24.77 6.52 28.23
N ILE A 12 25.85 5.76 28.07
CA ILE A 12 26.20 5.14 26.77
C ILE A 12 25.14 4.11 26.37
N GLY A 13 24.66 3.28 27.31
CA GLY A 13 23.58 2.32 27.08
C GLY A 13 22.26 2.99 26.69
N LEU A 14 21.92 4.12 27.32
CA LEU A 14 20.71 4.88 27.01
C LEU A 14 20.79 5.59 25.65
N MET A 15 21.96 6.12 25.29
CA MET A 15 22.19 6.69 23.96
C MET A 15 22.12 5.64 22.86
N LEU A 16 22.72 4.47 23.08
CA LEU A 16 22.69 3.37 22.11
C LEU A 16 21.26 2.81 21.93
N ALA A 17 20.47 2.75 23.00
CA ALA A 17 19.06 2.39 22.93
C ALA A 17 18.23 3.43 22.15
N SER A 18 18.50 4.72 22.31
CA SER A 18 17.80 5.78 21.56
C SER A 18 18.12 5.77 20.06
N ALA A 19 19.34 5.36 19.67
CA ALA A 19 19.73 5.25 18.26
C ALA A 19 19.00 4.10 17.53
N ILE A 20 18.67 3.01 18.24
CA ILE A 20 17.92 1.88 17.68
C ILE A 20 16.46 2.26 17.42
N LEU A 21 15.87 3.14 18.26
CA LEU A 21 14.50 3.65 18.08
C LEU A 21 14.37 4.61 16.87
N VAL A 22 15.41 5.38 16.55
CA VAL A 22 15.39 6.33 15.42
C VAL A 22 15.67 5.64 14.08
N ALA A 23 16.43 4.55 14.05
CA ALA A 23 16.66 3.75 12.84
C ALA A 23 15.51 2.78 12.50
N GLY A 24 14.59 2.56 13.44
CA GLY A 24 13.51 1.58 13.34
C GLY A 24 12.13 2.17 13.01
N CYS A 25 12.03 3.43 12.57
CA CYS A 25 10.77 3.96 12.07
C CYS A 25 10.54 3.39 10.65
N PRO A 26 9.63 2.43 10.43
CA PRO A 26 9.17 2.19 9.07
C PRO A 26 8.59 3.54 8.60
N ALA A 27 9.08 4.04 7.47
CA ALA A 27 8.39 5.14 6.82
C ALA A 27 6.97 4.65 6.53
N GLU A 28 6.02 5.10 7.34
CA GLU A 28 4.60 4.84 7.14
C GLU A 28 4.25 5.55 5.84
N VAL A 29 4.20 4.79 4.75
CA VAL A 29 3.79 5.32 3.44
C VAL A 29 2.29 5.56 3.56
N GLU A 30 1.93 6.77 3.98
CA GLU A 30 0.56 7.26 3.90
C GLU A 30 0.04 7.01 2.48
N PRO A 31 -1.08 6.28 2.31
CA PRO A 31 -1.61 5.97 1.00
C PRO A 31 -1.84 7.24 0.20
N ARG A 32 -1.37 7.26 -1.05
CA ARG A 32 -1.58 8.37 -2.00
C ARG A 32 -3.05 8.58 -2.35
N GLY A 33 -3.90 7.60 -2.04
CA GLY A 33 -5.34 7.60 -2.26
C GLY A 33 -5.85 6.19 -2.48
N GLU A 34 -7.16 6.08 -2.67
CA GLU A 34 -7.83 4.84 -3.09
C GLU A 34 -8.03 4.82 -4.60
N ILE A 35 -7.94 3.64 -5.22
CA ILE A 35 -8.29 3.41 -6.62
C ILE A 35 -9.16 2.16 -6.75
N SER A 36 -10.24 2.27 -7.52
CA SER A 36 -11.14 1.17 -7.82
C SER A 36 -10.83 0.56 -9.19
N ILE A 37 -10.52 -0.75 -9.22
CA ILE A 37 -10.26 -1.49 -10.44
C ILE A 37 -11.40 -2.46 -10.70
N GLY A 38 -12.14 -2.21 -11.78
CA GLY A 38 -13.23 -3.06 -12.22
C GLY A 38 -12.77 -4.14 -13.18
N TYR A 39 -13.25 -5.37 -13.01
CA TYR A 39 -12.92 -6.48 -13.88
C TYR A 39 -14.06 -7.49 -14.01
N VAL A 40 -14.12 -8.14 -15.17
CA VAL A 40 -14.97 -9.32 -15.40
C VAL A 40 -14.28 -10.59 -14.91
N THR A 41 -15.03 -11.60 -14.49
CA THR A 41 -14.49 -12.83 -13.89
C THR A 41 -13.93 -13.84 -14.92
N TRP A 42 -13.34 -13.36 -16.01
CA TRP A 42 -12.61 -14.18 -16.98
C TRP A 42 -11.16 -14.36 -16.53
N ASP A 43 -10.53 -15.50 -16.81
CA ASP A 43 -9.19 -15.82 -16.26
C ASP A 43 -8.12 -14.77 -16.64
N CYS A 44 -8.13 -14.30 -17.89
CA CYS A 44 -7.21 -13.26 -18.36
C CYS A 44 -7.45 -11.91 -17.67
N ALA A 45 -8.70 -11.61 -17.35
CA ALA A 45 -9.12 -10.40 -16.68
C ALA A 45 -8.67 -10.40 -15.22
N ILE A 46 -8.86 -11.53 -14.53
CA ILE A 46 -8.37 -11.74 -13.16
C ILE A 46 -6.86 -11.58 -13.12
N ALA A 47 -6.14 -12.24 -14.02
CA ALA A 47 -4.68 -12.20 -14.06
C ALA A 47 -4.14 -10.77 -14.29
N SER A 48 -4.62 -10.09 -15.34
CA SER A 48 -4.16 -8.72 -15.64
C SER A 48 -4.53 -7.71 -14.55
N THR A 49 -5.69 -7.87 -13.90
CA THR A 49 -6.14 -7.02 -12.81
C THR A 49 -5.24 -7.14 -11.57
N HIS A 50 -4.85 -8.36 -11.20
CA HIS A 50 -3.97 -8.56 -10.04
C HIS A 50 -2.55 -8.07 -10.30
N VAL A 51 -2.04 -8.19 -11.53
CA VAL A 51 -0.76 -7.55 -11.88
C VAL A 51 -0.85 -6.03 -11.71
N MET A 52 -1.93 -5.41 -12.17
CA MET A 52 -2.09 -3.97 -11.99
C MET A 52 -2.35 -3.54 -10.55
N LYS A 53 -3.02 -4.37 -9.74
CA LYS A 53 -3.14 -4.14 -8.31
C LYS A 53 -1.76 -3.95 -7.68
N GLU A 54 -0.83 -4.87 -7.90
CA GLU A 54 0.53 -4.79 -7.33
C GLU A 54 1.25 -3.52 -7.78
N VAL A 55 1.15 -3.14 -9.06
CA VAL A 55 1.77 -1.90 -9.57
C VAL A 55 1.20 -0.65 -8.90
N PHE A 56 -0.12 -0.59 -8.66
CA PHE A 56 -0.74 0.53 -7.96
C PHE A 56 -0.38 0.56 -6.47
N GLU A 57 -0.29 -0.60 -5.82
CA GLU A 57 0.15 -0.72 -4.42
C GLU A 57 1.62 -0.33 -4.25
N GLU A 58 2.51 -0.75 -5.16
CA GLU A 58 3.91 -0.29 -5.22
C GLU A 58 4.02 1.23 -5.46
N ALA A 59 3.07 1.79 -6.22
CA ALA A 59 2.95 3.24 -6.41
C ALA A 59 2.35 3.98 -5.20
N GLY A 60 1.95 3.26 -4.15
CA GLY A 60 1.45 3.81 -2.89
C GLY A 60 -0.06 4.03 -2.84
N TYR A 61 -0.86 3.41 -3.71
CA TYR A 61 -2.33 3.48 -3.65
C TYR A 61 -2.93 2.31 -2.85
N THR A 62 -4.09 2.53 -2.24
CA THR A 62 -4.94 1.45 -1.74
C THR A 62 -5.87 1.00 -2.86
N VAL A 63 -5.81 -0.28 -3.22
CA VAL A 63 -6.56 -0.81 -4.38
C VAL A 63 -7.81 -1.56 -3.93
N ASN A 64 -8.97 -1.18 -4.47
CA ASN A 64 -10.22 -1.91 -4.34
C ASN A 64 -10.56 -2.64 -5.65
N LEU A 65 -10.65 -3.97 -5.61
CA LEU A 65 -11.00 -4.78 -6.78
C LEU A 65 -12.51 -5.04 -6.83
N VAL A 66 -13.14 -4.66 -7.94
CA VAL A 66 -14.60 -4.79 -8.15
C VAL A 66 -14.87 -5.82 -9.25
N ALA A 67 -15.30 -7.01 -8.84
CA ALA A 67 -15.77 -8.04 -9.77
C ALA A 67 -17.19 -7.70 -10.24
N VAL A 68 -17.37 -7.56 -11.56
CA VAL A 68 -18.64 -7.09 -12.14
C VAL A 68 -18.81 -7.59 -13.58
N ASP A 69 -20.06 -7.77 -14.02
CA ASP A 69 -20.35 -8.13 -15.41
C ASP A 69 -19.95 -7.00 -16.39
N ALA A 70 -19.71 -7.35 -17.66
CA ALA A 70 -19.19 -6.41 -18.66
C ALA A 70 -20.06 -5.15 -18.85
N GLY A 71 -21.39 -5.30 -18.89
CA GLY A 71 -22.29 -4.15 -19.05
C GLY A 71 -22.17 -3.14 -17.88
N PRO A 72 -22.41 -3.59 -16.64
CA PRO A 72 -22.25 -2.73 -15.47
C PRO A 72 -20.81 -2.23 -15.23
N LEU A 73 -19.77 -2.96 -15.66
CA LEU A 73 -18.37 -2.49 -15.64
C LEU A 73 -18.24 -1.15 -16.35
N TYR A 74 -18.67 -1.07 -17.62
CA TYR A 74 -18.57 0.16 -18.39
C TYR A 74 -19.52 1.25 -17.89
N ALA A 75 -20.68 0.88 -17.36
CA ALA A 75 -21.58 1.85 -16.73
C ALA A 75 -20.96 2.48 -15.48
N GLY A 76 -20.29 1.68 -14.64
CA GLY A 76 -19.54 2.16 -13.48
C GLY A 76 -18.37 3.04 -13.87
N LEU A 77 -17.61 2.63 -14.90
CA LEU A 77 -16.50 3.42 -15.45
C LEU A 77 -16.99 4.78 -15.97
N ALA A 78 -18.12 4.82 -16.68
CA ALA A 78 -18.69 6.06 -17.20
C ALA A 78 -19.22 7.00 -16.11
N ARG A 79 -19.65 6.47 -14.96
CA ARG A 79 -20.10 7.26 -13.80
C ARG A 79 -18.97 7.68 -12.86
N GLY A 80 -17.79 7.05 -12.96
CA GLY A 80 -16.68 7.24 -12.03
C GLY A 80 -16.77 6.37 -10.76
N ASP A 81 -17.62 5.33 -10.76
CA ASP A 81 -17.66 4.33 -9.68
C ASP A 81 -16.49 3.32 -9.79
N ILE A 82 -15.90 3.22 -10.98
CA ILE A 82 -14.74 2.40 -11.32
C ILE A 82 -13.74 3.33 -12.00
N ASP A 83 -12.51 3.37 -11.51
CA ASP A 83 -11.48 4.29 -12.02
C ASP A 83 -10.67 3.67 -13.18
N PHE A 84 -10.53 2.35 -13.16
CA PHE A 84 -9.63 1.64 -14.07
C PHE A 84 -10.13 0.24 -14.41
N THR A 85 -9.80 -0.26 -15.61
CA THR A 85 -9.98 -1.65 -16.00
C THR A 85 -8.93 -2.08 -17.03
N THR A 86 -8.43 -3.30 -16.92
CA THR A 86 -7.53 -3.93 -17.92
C THR A 86 -8.29 -4.75 -18.96
N THR A 87 -9.62 -4.84 -18.85
CA THR A 87 -10.41 -5.91 -19.47
C THR A 87 -11.36 -5.37 -20.54
N ALA A 88 -10.95 -4.29 -21.21
CA ALA A 88 -11.68 -3.74 -22.34
C ALA A 88 -11.37 -4.55 -23.61
N TRP A 89 -12.31 -5.41 -24.00
CA TRP A 89 -12.25 -6.15 -25.28
C TRP A 89 -12.96 -5.31 -26.35
N LEU A 90 -12.18 -4.68 -27.23
CA LEU A 90 -12.62 -3.72 -28.25
C LEU A 90 -12.22 -4.15 -29.65
#